data_AF-A0A0R1VBQ3-F1
#
_entry.id   AF-A0A0R1VBQ3-F1
#
_cell.length_a   1.000
_cell.length_b   1.000
_cell.length_c   1.000
_cell.angle_alpha   90.00
_cell.angle_beta   90.00
_cell.angle_gamma   90.00
#
_symmetry.space_group_name_H-M   'P 1'
#
loop_
_entity.id
_entity.type
_entity.pdbx_description
1 polymer ?
#
loop_
_entity_poly.entity_id
_entity_poly.type
_entity_poly.pdbx_seq_one_letter_code
_entity_poly.pdbx_strand_id
1 'polypeptide(L)' 'MLQFDALAHIDEITPHPILFVCGDKAHSIAFSERAYKLANEPKEKYIAKDAEHIDLYDQVDKIPFDKFESFFKENFK' A
#
# COMPACT_ATOMS: atom_id res chain seq x y z
N MET A 1 26.21 -0.19 14.57
CA MET A 1 25.49 0.29 13.36
C MET A 1 24.11 0.73 13.83
N LEU A 2 23.67 1.94 13.48
CA LEU A 2 22.31 2.39 13.79
C LEU A 2 21.34 1.75 12.79
N GLN A 3 20.28 1.12 13.29
CA GLN A 3 19.19 0.59 12.49
C GLN A 3 18.00 1.56 12.61
N PHE A 4 17.51 2.05 11.48
CA PHE A 4 16.33 2.92 11.41
C PHE A 4 15.15 2.09 10.91
N ASP A 5 14.07 2.05 11.70
CA ASP A 5 12.84 1.36 11.31
C ASP A 5 12.05 2.23 10.34
N ALA A 6 11.73 1.69 9.16
CA ALA A 6 10.97 2.37 8.12
C ALA A 6 9.55 2.75 8.55
N LEU A 7 9.00 2.08 9.58
CA LEU A 7 7.63 2.30 10.06
C LEU A 7 7.57 3.04 11.41
N ALA A 8 8.70 3.54 11.92
CA ALA A 8 8.80 4.12 13.27
C ALA A 8 7.79 5.24 13.55
N HIS A 9 7.40 5.99 12.50
CA HIS A 9 6.54 7.18 12.57
C HIS A 9 5.41 7.13 11.54
N ILE A 10 4.99 5.93 11.09
CA ILE A 10 3.95 5.80 10.06
C ILE A 10 2.59 6.37 10.50
N ASP A 11 2.36 6.41 11.81
CA ASP A 11 1.18 7.00 12.45
C ASP A 11 1.11 8.54 12.34
N GLU A 12 2.24 9.20 12.08
CA GLU A 12 2.35 10.65 11.88
C GLU A 12 1.99 11.10 10.46
N ILE A 13 1.74 10.18 9.52
CA ILE A 13 1.32 10.53 8.16
C ILE A 13 -0.08 11.19 8.15
N THR A 14 -0.95 10.78 9.07
CA THR A 14 -2.27 11.40 9.31
C THR A 14 -2.13 12.92 9.50
N PRO A 15 -2.99 13.75 8.89
CA PRO A 15 -4.27 13.42 8.25
C PRO A 15 -4.19 13.03 6.77
N HIS A 16 -2.99 12.87 6.20
CA HIS A 16 -2.85 12.50 4.79
C HIS A 16 -3.27 11.05 4.57
N PRO A 17 -4.02 10.76 3.49
CA PRO A 17 -4.50 9.42 3.22
C PRO A 17 -3.39 8.50 2.70
N ILE A 18 -3.48 7.22 3.07
CA ILE A 18 -2.55 6.17 2.63
C ILE A 18 -3.31 5.06 1.91
N LEU A 19 -2.86 4.70 0.70
CA LEU A 19 -3.32 3.52 -0.02
C LEU A 19 -2.24 2.44 -0.01
N PHE A 20 -2.53 1.30 0.60
CA PHE A 20 -1.69 0.11 0.56
C PHE A 20 -2.14 -0.82 -0.57
N VAL A 21 -1.22 -1.23 -1.44
CA VAL A 21 -1.52 -2.18 -2.53
C VAL A 21 -0.58 -3.38 -2.43
N CYS A 22 -1.14 -4.58 -2.46
CA CYS A 22 -0.40 -5.83 -2.48
C CYS A 22 -1.20 -6.93 -3.20
N GLY A 23 -0.48 -7.93 -3.71
CA GLY A 23 -1.11 -9.13 -4.28
C GLY A 23 -1.50 -10.15 -3.22
N ASP A 24 -2.60 -10.86 -3.42
CA ASP A 24 -3.11 -11.91 -2.52
C ASP A 24 -2.19 -13.13 -2.39
N LYS A 25 -1.35 -13.38 -3.40
CA LYS A 25 -0.35 -14.47 -3.44
C LYS A 25 1.07 -13.98 -3.14
N ALA A 26 1.26 -12.68 -2.89
CA ALA A 26 2.58 -12.14 -2.62
C ALA A 26 3.11 -12.65 -1.27
N HIS A 27 4.27 -13.32 -1.28
CA HIS A 27 4.99 -13.69 -0.05
C HIS A 27 5.27 -12.47 0.85
N SER A 28 5.39 -11.28 0.25
CA SER A 28 5.62 -10.01 0.94
C SER A 28 4.37 -9.39 1.60
N ILE A 29 3.17 -9.98 1.49
CA ILE A 29 1.92 -9.36 1.95
C ILE A 29 1.95 -8.95 3.43
N ALA A 30 2.66 -9.72 4.27
CA ALA A 30 2.78 -9.45 5.70
C ALA A 30 3.39 -8.07 6.03
N PHE A 31 4.24 -7.52 5.14
CA PHE A 31 4.81 -6.18 5.33
C PHE A 31 3.74 -5.11 5.20
N SER A 32 2.90 -5.17 4.16
CA SER A 32 1.80 -4.23 3.95
C SER A 32 0.73 -4.38 5.03
N GLU A 33 0.42 -5.60 5.48
CA GLU A 33 -0.52 -5.83 6.59
C GLU A 33 -0.02 -5.24 7.91
N ARG A 34 1.28 -5.35 8.20
CA ARG A 34 1.89 -4.71 9.38
C ARG A 34 1.80 -3.20 9.27
N ALA A 35 2.19 -2.62 8.15
CA ALA A 35 2.14 -1.18 7.93
C ALA A 35 0.71 -0.64 8.01
N TYR A 36 -0.27 -1.34 7.41
CA TYR A 36 -1.69 -0.99 7.50
C TYR A 36 -2.20 -1.00 8.95
N LYS A 37 -1.78 -1.97 9.78
CA LYS A 37 -2.16 -2.02 11.20
C LYS A 37 -1.56 -0.87 12.02
N LEU A 38 -0.33 -0.45 11.70
CA LEU A 38 0.38 0.61 12.42
C LEU A 38 -0.05 2.02 12.01
N ALA A 39 -0.42 2.22 10.74
CA ALA A 39 -0.88 3.51 10.25
C ALA A 39 -2.19 3.96 10.92
N ASN A 40 -2.38 5.26 11.09
CA ASN A 40 -3.67 5.85 11.48
C ASN A 40 -4.57 6.11 10.26
N GLU A 41 -5.85 6.38 10.50
CA GLU A 41 -6.78 6.81 9.45
C GLU A 41 -6.45 8.23 8.95
N PRO A 42 -6.81 8.62 7.70
CA PRO A 42 -7.51 7.80 6.69
C PRO A 42 -6.58 6.82 5.95
N LYS A 43 -6.94 5.54 5.89
CA LYS A 43 -6.15 4.53 5.18
C LYS A 43 -7.02 3.48 4.48
N GLU A 44 -6.54 3.05 3.32
CA GLU A 44 -7.21 2.07 2.48
C GLU A 44 -6.25 0.95 2.09
N LYS A 45 -6.80 -0.24 1.84
CA LYS A 45 -6.04 -1.40 1.36
C LYS A 45 -6.71 -1.98 0.13
N TYR A 46 -5.93 -2.16 -0.94
CA TYR A 46 -6.35 -2.85 -2.16
C TYR A 46 -5.56 -4.15 -2.31
N ILE A 47 -6.27 -5.27 -2.44
CA ILE A 47 -5.68 -6.57 -2.67
C ILE A 47 -5.89 -6.95 -4.15
N ALA A 48 -4.80 -6.96 -4.92
CA ALA A 48 -4.82 -7.46 -6.29
C ALA A 48 -4.97 -8.98 -6.26
N LYS A 49 -6.02 -9.49 -6.91
CA LYS A 49 -6.30 -10.93 -6.98
C LYS A 49 -5.34 -11.62 -7.92
N ASP A 50 -4.96 -12.85 -7.58
CA ASP A 50 -4.05 -13.68 -8.39
C ASP A 50 -2.72 -12.99 -8.72
N ALA A 51 -2.18 -12.22 -7.76
CA ALA A 51 -0.96 -11.44 -7.95
C ALA A 51 0.13 -11.80 -6.94
N GLU A 52 1.34 -12.09 -7.42
CA GLU A 52 2.55 -12.24 -6.62
C GLU A 52 3.26 -10.88 -6.43
N HIS A 53 4.41 -10.88 -5.74
CA HIS A 53 5.17 -9.64 -5.47
C HIS A 53 5.62 -8.94 -6.75
N ILE A 54 6.17 -9.70 -7.69
CA ILE A 54 6.75 -9.16 -8.93
C ILE A 54 5.69 -8.81 -9.98
N ASP A 55 4.50 -9.41 -9.90
CA ASP A 55 3.42 -9.17 -10.86
C ASP A 55 3.01 -7.70 -10.91
N LEU A 56 3.06 -7.00 -9.77
CA LEU A 56 2.72 -5.58 -9.69
C LEU A 56 3.85 -4.65 -10.18
N TYR A 57 4.97 -5.18 -10.69
CA TYR A 57 6.06 -4.37 -11.24
C TYR A 57 5.82 -4.03 -12.71
N ASP A 58 5.29 -4.98 -13.49
CA ASP A 58 5.21 -4.87 -14.95
C ASP A 58 3.98 -5.52 -15.62
N GLN A 59 3.19 -6.34 -14.92
CA GLN A 59 1.96 -6.92 -15.49
C GLN A 59 0.84 -5.90 -15.43
N VAL A 60 0.71 -5.11 -16.49
CA VAL A 60 -0.22 -3.98 -16.60
C VAL A 60 -1.69 -4.36 -16.42
N ASP A 61 -2.04 -5.62 -16.66
CA ASP A 61 -3.37 -6.19 -16.44
C ASP A 61 -3.66 -6.52 -14.97
N LYS A 62 -2.62 -6.64 -14.13
CA LYS A 62 -2.74 -6.88 -12.68
C LYS A 62 -2.54 -5.61 -11.84
N ILE A 63 -1.82 -4.62 -12.35
CA ILE A 63 -1.60 -3.35 -11.65
C ILE A 63 -2.92 -2.55 -11.61
N PRO A 64 -3.42 -2.15 -10.42
CA PRO A 64 -4.72 -1.50 -10.29
C PRO A 64 -4.65 0.01 -10.59
N PHE A 65 -4.29 0.38 -11.83
CA PHE A 65 -4.14 1.78 -12.24
C PHE A 65 -5.39 2.63 -12.00
N ASP A 66 -6.58 2.09 -12.27
CA ASP A 66 -7.85 2.78 -12.01
C ASP A 66 -8.00 3.15 -10.53
N LYS A 67 -7.59 2.25 -9.61
CA LYS A 67 -7.64 2.53 -8.17
C LYS A 67 -6.65 3.63 -7.78
N PHE A 68 -5.45 3.64 -8.35
CA PHE A 68 -4.49 4.73 -8.13
C PHE A 68 -5.06 6.06 -8.61
N GLU A 69 -5.61 6.10 -9.82
CA GLU A 69 -6.18 7.30 -10.41
C GLU A 69 -7.33 7.84 -9.55
N SER A 70 -8.29 6.99 -9.15
CA SER A 70 -9.38 7.38 -8.26
C SER A 70 -8.87 7.91 -6.92
N PHE A 71 -7.95 7.20 -6.27
CA PHE A 71 -7.40 7.61 -4.98
C PHE A 71 -6.72 8.99 -5.06
N PHE A 72 -5.90 9.22 -6.08
CA PHE A 72 -5.24 10.52 -6.24
C PHE A 72 -6.25 11.63 -6.56
N LYS A 73 -7.21 11.41 -7.47
CA LYS A 73 -8.24 12.42 -7.80
C LYS A 73 -9.12 12.80 -6.60
N GLU A 74 -9.42 11.85 -5.72
CA GLU A 74 -10.25 12.07 -4.53
C GLU A 74 -9.50 12.86 -3.46
N ASN A 75 -8.19 12.59 -3.29
CA ASN A 75 -7.42 13.06 -2.14
C ASN A 75 -6.41 14.18 -2.41
N PHE A 76 -6.03 14.41 -3.68
CA PHE A 76 -5.10 15.46 -4.09
C PHE A 76 -5.82 16.43 -5.04
N LYS A 77 -6.32 17.53 -4.46
CA LYS A 77 -6.95 18.64 -5.19
C LYS A 77 -6.07 19.88 -5.15
#